data_AF-A0A916G2X6-F1
#
_entry.id   AF-A0A916G2X6-F1
#
_cell.length_a   1.000
_cell.length_b   1.000
_cell.length_c   1.000
_cell.angle_alpha   90.00
_cell.angle_beta   90.00
_cell.angle_gamma   90.00
#
_symmetry.space_group_name_H-M   'P 1'
#
loop_
_entity.id
_entity.type
_entity.pdbx_description
1 polymer ?
#
loop_
_entity_poly.entity_id
_entity_poly.type
_entity_poly.pdbx_seq_one_letter_code
_entity_poly.pdbx_strand_id
1 'polypeptide(L)'
;MADIKMQADRRYLEALDKLFNHFALQDQKVFYEQAVERNNRAAGQVNFIRASASLVAGIAAAVSGLIVQSVFGGGTSCSVAGSSYCDTMHFVVSLTTLIAVIAPAVGAAFNSLSDLYQWERSANLYKAALESLAVADAYSPDVEESDVDFRASMNAYAKGTLDVMENETAQWGQLLQSPEQIEKFLAEARQKSERLIGGALEQRLGRGPTSGSQG
;
A
#
# COMPACT_ATOMS: atom_id res chain seq x y z
N MET A 1 -7.68 42.08 -41.82
CA MET A 1 -6.52 41.81 -40.93
C MET A 1 -6.95 41.21 -39.59
N ALA A 2 -8.03 41.67 -38.93
CA ALA A 2 -8.52 41.06 -37.69
C ALA A 2 -8.98 39.59 -37.86
N ASP A 3 -9.70 39.30 -38.94
CA ASP A 3 -10.25 37.97 -39.24
C ASP A 3 -9.16 36.89 -39.46
N ILE A 4 -8.06 37.25 -40.13
CA ILE A 4 -6.90 36.36 -40.35
C ILE A 4 -6.18 36.03 -39.03
N LYS A 5 -6.09 37.00 -38.10
CA LYS A 5 -5.52 36.76 -36.77
C LYS A 5 -6.40 35.81 -35.96
N MET A 6 -7.72 35.99 -36.03
CA MET A 6 -8.69 35.17 -35.30
C MET A 6 -8.65 33.71 -35.74
N GLN A 7 -8.61 33.45 -37.06
CA GLN A 7 -8.48 32.09 -37.60
C GLN A 7 -7.14 31.41 -37.24
N ALA A 8 -6.03 32.17 -37.22
CA ALA A 8 -4.74 31.63 -36.81
C ALA A 8 -4.71 31.25 -35.32
N ASP A 9 -5.37 32.06 -34.49
CA ASP A 9 -5.53 31.85 -33.05
C ASP A 9 -6.40 30.61 -32.75
N ARG A 10 -7.51 30.44 -33.49
CA ARG A 10 -8.37 29.24 -33.40
C ARG A 10 -7.61 27.95 -33.73
N ARG A 11 -6.88 27.91 -34.84
CA ARG A 11 -6.06 26.75 -35.22
C ARG A 11 -4.98 26.42 -34.21
N TYR A 12 -4.40 27.44 -33.57
CA TYR A 12 -3.42 27.26 -32.51
C TYR A 12 -4.05 26.62 -31.27
N LEU A 13 -5.24 27.07 -30.86
CA LEU A 13 -5.97 26.50 -29.72
C LEU A 13 -6.43 25.07 -29.98
N GLU A 14 -6.89 24.74 -31.19
CA GLU A 14 -7.21 23.36 -31.58
C GLU A 14 -5.98 22.45 -31.57
N ALA A 15 -4.80 22.98 -31.94
CA ALA A 15 -3.56 22.22 -31.86
C ALA A 15 -3.14 21.97 -30.41
N LEU A 16 -3.31 22.97 -29.53
CA LEU A 16 -3.08 22.84 -28.10
C LEU A 16 -4.04 21.83 -27.45
N ASP A 17 -5.31 21.86 -27.81
CA ASP A 17 -6.31 20.90 -27.35
C ASP A 17 -5.89 19.46 -27.70
N LYS A 18 -5.55 19.20 -28.97
CA LYS A 18 -5.07 17.88 -29.40
C LYS A 18 -3.81 17.43 -28.66
N LEU A 19 -2.88 18.36 -28.44
CA LEU A 19 -1.65 18.08 -27.70
C LEU A 19 -1.97 17.71 -26.24
N PHE A 20 -2.83 18.50 -25.60
CA PHE A 20 -3.22 18.31 -24.20
C PHE A 20 -4.01 17.02 -24.03
N ASN A 21 -5.01 16.76 -24.87
CA ASN A 21 -5.79 15.54 -24.83
C ASN A 21 -4.89 14.30 -24.95
N HIS A 22 -3.93 14.31 -25.88
CA HIS A 22 -3.02 13.18 -26.05
C HIS A 22 -2.06 12.98 -24.86
N PHE A 23 -1.37 14.04 -24.43
CA PHE A 23 -0.31 13.91 -23.42
C PHE A 23 -0.78 14.01 -21.97
N ALA A 24 -1.82 14.78 -21.68
CA ALA A 24 -2.31 14.97 -20.31
C ALA A 24 -3.46 14.02 -19.98
N LEU A 25 -4.41 13.82 -20.90
CA LEU A 25 -5.61 13.02 -20.61
C LEU A 25 -5.43 11.55 -20.98
N GLN A 26 -5.09 11.24 -22.24
CA GLN A 26 -4.99 9.86 -22.71
C GLN A 26 -3.84 9.11 -22.04
N ASP A 27 -2.65 9.71 -21.99
CA ASP A 27 -1.50 9.08 -21.32
C ASP A 27 -1.82 8.76 -19.86
N GLN A 28 -2.43 9.72 -19.16
CA GLN A 28 -2.73 9.55 -17.75
C GLN A 28 -3.87 8.57 -17.48
N LYS A 29 -4.87 8.52 -18.37
CA LYS A 29 -5.92 7.50 -18.34
C LYS A 29 -5.33 6.10 -18.49
N VAL A 30 -4.47 5.90 -19.49
CA VAL A 30 -3.79 4.62 -19.73
C VAL A 30 -2.93 4.23 -18.53
N PHE A 31 -2.18 5.18 -17.98
CA PHE A 31 -1.38 4.95 -16.77
C PHE A 31 -2.25 4.51 -15.58
N TYR A 32 -3.35 5.21 -15.29
CA TYR A 32 -4.22 4.85 -14.18
C TYR A 32 -4.92 3.50 -14.39
N GLU A 33 -5.39 3.19 -15.60
CA GLU A 33 -5.99 1.88 -15.91
C GLU A 33 -5.01 0.74 -15.64
N GLN A 34 -3.78 0.88 -16.14
CA GLN A 34 -2.71 -0.10 -15.89
C GLN A 34 -2.34 -0.19 -14.40
N ALA A 35 -2.30 0.93 -13.70
CA ALA A 35 -1.99 0.98 -12.28
C ALA A 35 -3.08 0.28 -11.45
N VAL A 36 -4.36 0.50 -11.74
CA VAL A 36 -5.49 -0.19 -11.10
C VAL A 36 -5.38 -1.70 -11.31
N GLU A 37 -5.16 -2.14 -12.55
CA GLU A 37 -5.07 -3.57 -12.85
C GLU A 37 -3.89 -4.23 -12.13
N ARG A 38 -2.72 -3.59 -12.14
CA ARG A 38 -1.52 -4.09 -11.46
C ARG A 38 -1.74 -4.23 -9.96
N ASN A 39 -2.34 -3.24 -9.32
CA ASN A 39 -2.61 -3.26 -7.88
C ASN A 39 -3.67 -4.32 -7.52
N ASN A 40 -4.74 -4.45 -8.31
CA ASN A 40 -5.77 -5.47 -8.10
C ASN A 40 -5.21 -6.89 -8.25
N ARG A 41 -4.33 -7.12 -9.25
CA ARG A 41 -3.66 -8.41 -9.42
C ARG A 41 -2.75 -8.73 -8.22
N ALA A 42 -1.98 -7.76 -7.73
CA ALA A 42 -1.12 -7.96 -6.56
C ALA A 42 -1.93 -8.27 -5.29
N ALA A 43 -2.98 -7.49 -5.02
CA ALA A 43 -3.90 -7.74 -3.91
C ALA A 43 -4.55 -9.12 -3.99
N GLY A 44 -4.99 -9.53 -5.20
CA GLY A 44 -5.55 -10.85 -5.45
C GLY A 44 -4.57 -11.98 -5.18
N GLN A 45 -3.32 -11.86 -5.63
CA GLN A 45 -2.27 -12.86 -5.38
C GLN A 45 -1.99 -13.03 -3.88
N VAL A 46 -1.91 -11.94 -3.13
CA VAL A 46 -1.66 -11.96 -1.69
C VAL A 46 -2.83 -12.61 -0.94
N ASN A 47 -4.06 -12.28 -1.32
CA ASN A 47 -5.24 -12.91 -0.74
C ASN A 47 -5.30 -14.42 -1.04
N PHE A 48 -4.94 -14.81 -2.27
CA PHE A 48 -4.85 -16.22 -2.65
C PHE A 48 -3.80 -16.97 -1.83
N ILE A 49 -2.59 -16.42 -1.67
CA ILE A 49 -1.53 -17.03 -0.86
C ILE A 49 -2.01 -17.21 0.59
N ARG A 50 -2.62 -16.17 1.17
CA ARG A 50 -3.17 -16.22 2.54
C ARG A 50 -4.24 -17.31 2.68
N ALA A 51 -5.20 -17.35 1.77
CA ALA A 51 -6.27 -18.35 1.78
C ALA A 51 -5.71 -19.77 1.62
N SER A 52 -4.75 -19.96 0.71
CA SER A 52 -4.09 -21.26 0.51
C SER A 52 -3.31 -21.70 1.75
N ALA A 53 -2.60 -20.78 2.41
CA ALA A 53 -1.86 -21.07 3.63
C ALA A 53 -2.80 -21.46 4.80
N SER A 54 -3.92 -20.76 4.96
CA SER A 54 -4.95 -21.11 5.94
C SER A 54 -5.61 -22.46 5.64
N LEU A 55 -5.87 -22.77 4.37
CA LEU A 55 -6.41 -24.07 3.96
C LEU A 55 -5.44 -25.20 4.28
N VAL A 56 -4.17 -25.05 3.90
CA VAL A 56 -3.12 -26.03 4.19
C VAL A 56 -2.97 -26.25 5.70
N ALA A 57 -3.01 -25.17 6.49
CA ALA A 57 -2.96 -25.27 7.94
C ALA A 57 -4.15 -26.05 8.52
N GLY A 58 -5.37 -25.76 8.05
CA GLY A 58 -6.59 -26.45 8.48
C GLY A 58 -6.59 -27.94 8.13
N ILE A 59 -6.18 -28.29 6.91
CA ILE A 59 -6.03 -29.69 6.48
C ILE A 59 -4.97 -30.39 7.33
N ALA A 60 -3.81 -29.77 7.54
CA ALA A 60 -2.73 -30.36 8.32
C ALA A 60 -3.13 -30.60 9.79
N ALA A 61 -3.85 -29.66 10.39
CA ALA A 61 -4.41 -29.80 11.74
C ALA A 61 -5.48 -30.90 11.82
N ALA A 62 -6.35 -31.01 10.82
CA ALA A 62 -7.38 -32.06 10.78
C ALA A 62 -6.76 -33.45 10.63
N VAL A 63 -5.76 -33.59 9.74
CA VAL A 63 -5.05 -34.86 9.52
C VAL A 63 -4.28 -35.26 10.78
N SER A 64 -3.52 -34.35 11.41
CA SER A 64 -2.78 -34.66 12.63
C SER A 64 -3.71 -35.07 13.76
N GLY A 65 -4.82 -34.34 13.97
CA GLY A 65 -5.82 -34.67 14.98
C GLY A 65 -6.48 -36.03 14.75
N LEU A 66 -6.83 -36.36 13.50
CA LEU A 66 -7.42 -37.66 13.15
C LEU A 66 -6.46 -38.82 13.39
N ILE A 67 -5.18 -38.68 13.01
CA ILE A 67 -4.17 -39.72 13.23
C ILE A 67 -3.93 -39.91 14.74
N VAL A 68 -3.78 -38.81 15.50
CA VAL A 68 -3.63 -38.87 16.96
C VAL A 68 -4.80 -39.63 17.60
N GLN A 69 -6.03 -39.29 17.23
CA GLN A 69 -7.22 -39.94 17.80
C GLN A 69 -7.32 -41.43 17.42
N SER A 70 -7.08 -41.79 16.16
CA SER A 70 -7.29 -43.15 15.65
C SER A 70 -6.14 -44.12 15.96
N VAL A 71 -4.90 -43.65 15.99
CA VAL A 71 -3.71 -44.49 16.13
C VAL A 71 -3.13 -44.47 17.54
N PHE A 72 -3.20 -43.31 18.23
CA PHE A 72 -2.55 -43.12 19.53
C PHE A 72 -3.53 -43.01 20.71
N GLY A 73 -4.71 -42.43 20.50
CA GLY A 73 -5.71 -42.20 21.55
C GLY A 73 -6.74 -43.32 21.73
N GLY A 74 -7.16 -43.98 20.64
CA GLY A 74 -8.26 -44.95 20.64
C GLY A 74 -7.91 -46.38 20.22
N GLY A 75 -6.77 -46.61 19.56
CA GLY A 75 -6.37 -47.93 19.04
C GLY A 75 -5.10 -48.46 19.71
N THR A 76 -5.06 -49.75 20.04
CA THR A 76 -3.86 -50.46 20.54
C THR A 76 -2.74 -50.61 19.48
N SER A 77 -2.89 -50.01 18.30
CA SER A 77 -1.99 -50.15 17.15
C SER A 77 -0.57 -49.64 17.42
N CYS A 78 -0.40 -48.67 18.34
CA CYS A 78 0.91 -48.16 18.75
C CYS A 78 1.21 -48.33 20.24
N SER A 79 0.72 -49.42 20.85
CA SER A 79 1.10 -49.80 22.22
C SER A 79 2.42 -50.58 22.30
N VAL A 80 2.92 -51.11 21.17
CA VAL A 80 4.14 -51.93 21.11
C VAL A 80 5.31 -51.06 20.68
N ALA A 81 6.26 -50.84 21.60
CA ALA A 81 7.47 -50.07 21.33
C ALA A 81 8.33 -50.75 20.24
N GLY A 82 8.80 -49.96 19.25
CA GLY A 82 9.73 -50.42 18.20
C GLY A 82 9.09 -50.89 16.89
N SER A 83 7.78 -50.64 16.68
CA SER A 83 7.15 -50.85 15.37
C SER A 83 7.48 -49.72 14.40
N SER A 84 8.05 -50.03 13.24
CA SER A 84 8.35 -49.05 12.17
C SER A 84 7.12 -48.28 11.69
N TYR A 85 5.93 -48.87 11.84
CA TYR A 85 4.66 -48.22 11.55
C TYR A 85 4.40 -47.04 12.50
N CYS A 86 4.67 -47.21 13.80
CA CYS A 86 4.45 -46.16 14.79
C CYS A 86 5.43 -45.01 14.65
N ASP A 87 6.69 -45.30 14.34
CA ASP A 87 7.69 -44.26 14.05
C ASP A 87 7.30 -43.44 12.82
N THR A 88 6.78 -44.11 11.78
CA THR A 88 6.27 -43.42 10.57
C THR A 88 5.08 -42.52 10.90
N MET A 89 4.13 -43.00 11.72
CA MET A 89 2.96 -42.20 12.11
C MET A 89 3.33 -41.03 13.01
N HIS A 90 4.29 -41.20 13.93
CA HIS A 90 4.85 -40.11 14.71
C HIS A 90 5.47 -39.04 13.80
N PHE A 91 6.26 -39.44 12.81
CA PHE A 91 6.85 -38.52 11.85
C PHE A 91 5.79 -37.73 11.07
N VAL A 92 4.74 -38.41 10.57
CA VAL A 92 3.65 -37.75 9.83
C VAL A 92 2.90 -36.74 10.73
N VAL A 93 2.58 -37.11 11.97
CA VAL A 93 1.94 -36.20 12.93
C VAL A 93 2.83 -35.00 13.25
N SER A 94 4.12 -35.21 13.49
CA SER A 94 5.07 -34.12 13.73
C SER A 94 5.18 -33.17 12.55
N LEU A 95 5.27 -33.70 11.32
CA LEU A 95 5.37 -32.90 10.10
C LEU A 95 4.09 -32.09 9.84
N THR A 96 2.92 -32.73 9.93
CA THR A 96 1.62 -32.07 9.73
C THR A 96 1.35 -31.01 10.81
N THR A 97 1.68 -31.30 12.06
CA THR A 97 1.58 -30.30 13.15
C THR A 97 2.51 -29.11 12.90
N LEU A 98 3.74 -29.36 12.42
CA LEU A 98 4.68 -28.29 12.06
C LEU A 98 4.10 -27.39 10.95
N ILE A 99 3.54 -27.99 9.90
CA ILE A 99 2.89 -27.26 8.79
C ILE A 99 1.69 -26.44 9.31
N ALA A 100 0.88 -27.01 10.20
CA ALA A 100 -0.27 -26.33 10.80
C ALA A 100 0.12 -25.07 11.58
N VAL A 101 1.32 -25.03 12.16
CA VAL A 101 1.85 -23.86 12.89
C VAL A 101 2.54 -22.85 11.96
N ILE A 102 3.31 -23.32 10.98
CA ILE A 102 4.08 -22.43 10.09
C ILE A 102 3.20 -21.77 9.04
N ALA A 103 2.26 -22.50 8.45
CA ALA A 103 1.46 -21.97 7.34
C ALA A 103 0.67 -20.69 7.69
N PRO A 104 0.02 -20.58 8.87
CA PRO A 104 -0.60 -19.32 9.29
C PRO A 104 0.39 -18.16 9.42
N ALA A 105 1.62 -18.41 9.87
CA ALA A 105 2.66 -17.39 9.99
C ALA A 105 3.11 -16.84 8.62
N VAL A 106 3.19 -17.71 7.60
CA VAL A 106 3.42 -17.28 6.22
C VAL A 106 2.26 -16.41 5.73
N GLY A 107 1.02 -16.83 5.97
CA GLY A 107 -0.17 -16.03 5.63
C GLY A 107 -0.16 -14.65 6.30
N ALA A 108 0.28 -14.56 7.56
CA ALA A 108 0.41 -13.32 8.30
C ALA A 108 1.49 -12.39 7.71
N ALA A 109 2.65 -12.92 7.31
CA ALA A 109 3.69 -12.12 6.67
C ALA A 109 3.21 -11.45 5.36
N PHE A 110 2.44 -12.18 4.56
CA PHE A 110 1.82 -11.63 3.36
C PHE A 110 0.71 -10.61 3.68
N ASN A 111 0.01 -10.74 4.80
CA ASN A 111 -0.88 -9.68 5.28
C ASN A 111 -0.11 -8.40 5.60
N SER A 112 1.00 -8.49 6.34
CA SER A 112 1.84 -7.31 6.64
C SER A 112 2.41 -6.65 5.39
N LEU A 113 2.77 -7.42 4.35
CA LEU A 113 3.14 -6.86 3.04
C LEU A 113 1.97 -6.11 2.39
N SER A 114 0.75 -6.64 2.48
CA SER A 114 -0.46 -5.96 2.01
C SER A 114 -0.71 -4.65 2.73
N ASP A 115 -0.51 -4.63 4.04
CA ASP A 115 -0.70 -3.44 4.87
C ASP A 115 0.37 -2.38 4.59
N LEU A 116 1.60 -2.81 4.28
CA LEU A 116 2.70 -1.92 3.92
C LEU A 116 2.49 -1.27 2.55
N TYR A 117 2.14 -2.07 1.54
CA TYR A 117 2.00 -1.56 0.16
C TYR A 117 0.61 -0.99 -0.14
N GLN A 118 -0.40 -1.29 0.68
CA GLN A 118 -1.77 -0.79 0.57
C GLN A 118 -2.36 -0.88 -0.85
N TRP A 119 -2.09 -1.97 -1.58
CA TRP A 119 -2.46 -2.12 -3.00
C TRP A 119 -3.93 -1.81 -3.29
N GLU A 120 -4.85 -2.25 -2.42
CA GLU A 120 -6.28 -1.97 -2.56
C GLU A 120 -6.59 -0.47 -2.48
N ARG A 121 -5.97 0.23 -1.53
CA ARG A 121 -6.13 1.68 -1.39
C ARG A 121 -5.58 2.42 -2.60
N SER A 122 -4.40 2.02 -3.09
CA SER A 122 -3.80 2.58 -4.30
C SER A 122 -4.70 2.37 -5.53
N ALA A 123 -5.27 1.17 -5.69
CA ALA A 123 -6.22 0.89 -6.77
C ALA A 123 -7.46 1.80 -6.69
N ASN A 124 -8.02 1.97 -5.48
CA ASN A 124 -9.18 2.83 -5.26
C ASN A 124 -8.87 4.32 -5.56
N LEU A 125 -7.67 4.79 -5.21
CA LEU A 125 -7.22 6.15 -5.53
C LEU A 125 -7.19 6.40 -7.04
N TYR A 126 -6.50 5.52 -7.79
CA TYR A 126 -6.42 5.63 -9.24
C TYR A 126 -7.78 5.49 -9.93
N LYS A 127 -8.65 4.64 -9.40
CA LYS A 127 -10.03 4.52 -9.89
C LYS A 127 -10.83 5.81 -9.70
N ALA A 128 -10.73 6.44 -8.52
CA ALA A 128 -11.37 7.73 -8.27
C ALA A 128 -10.81 8.84 -9.17
N ALA A 129 -9.50 8.83 -9.44
CA ALA A 129 -8.87 9.75 -10.37
C ALA A 129 -9.36 9.52 -11.81
N LEU A 130 -9.52 8.26 -12.26
CA LEU A 130 -10.10 7.93 -13.57
C LEU A 130 -11.55 8.42 -13.72
N GLU A 131 -12.38 8.20 -12.70
CA GLU A 131 -13.76 8.67 -12.69
C GLU A 131 -13.82 10.19 -12.74
N SER A 132 -12.93 10.88 -12.01
CA SER A 132 -12.84 12.34 -12.02
C SER A 132 -12.31 12.88 -13.34
N LEU A 133 -11.37 12.18 -13.98
CA LEU A 133 -10.84 12.51 -15.31
C LEU A 133 -11.92 12.38 -16.37
N ALA A 134 -12.81 11.39 -16.27
CA ALA A 134 -13.95 11.25 -17.18
C ALA A 134 -14.95 12.41 -17.04
N VAL A 135 -15.09 12.98 -15.83
CA VAL A 135 -15.90 14.20 -15.62
C VAL A 135 -15.21 15.42 -16.23
N ALA A 136 -13.88 15.55 -16.08
CA ALA A 136 -13.12 16.62 -16.73
C ALA A 136 -13.21 16.54 -18.26
N ASP A 137 -13.13 15.34 -18.83
CA ASP A 137 -13.26 15.06 -20.26
C ASP A 137 -14.61 15.49 -20.83
N ALA A 138 -15.68 15.47 -20.02
CA ALA A 138 -17.00 15.95 -20.44
C ALA A 138 -17.04 17.47 -20.76
N TYR A 139 -16.02 18.23 -20.36
CA TYR A 139 -15.85 19.66 -20.69
C TYR A 139 -14.93 19.90 -21.90
N SER A 140 -14.51 18.86 -22.62
CA SER A 140 -13.65 19.00 -23.81
C SER A 140 -14.28 19.97 -24.83
N PRO A 141 -13.49 20.88 -25.44
CA PRO A 141 -14.03 21.87 -26.39
C PRO A 141 -14.62 21.21 -27.64
N ASP A 142 -15.79 21.67 -28.09
CA ASP A 142 -16.32 21.28 -29.40
C ASP A 142 -15.82 22.21 -30.53
N VAL A 143 -15.52 21.64 -31.69
CA VAL A 143 -15.03 22.35 -32.87
C VAL A 143 -16.06 23.34 -33.40
N GLU A 144 -17.35 23.13 -33.13
CA GLU A 144 -18.45 24.01 -33.55
C GLU A 144 -18.71 25.19 -32.59
N GLU A 145 -18.02 25.26 -31.44
CA GLU A 145 -18.18 26.35 -30.46
C GLU A 145 -17.66 27.70 -30.96
N SER A 146 -18.29 28.78 -30.50
CA SER A 146 -17.78 30.14 -30.72
C SER A 146 -16.38 30.30 -30.14
N ASP A 147 -15.54 31.20 -30.69
CA ASP A 147 -14.16 31.36 -30.22
C ASP A 147 -14.05 31.73 -28.72
N VAL A 148 -15.06 32.40 -28.18
CA VAL A 148 -15.11 32.75 -26.75
C VAL A 148 -15.44 31.51 -25.92
N ASP A 149 -16.42 30.73 -26.35
CA ASP A 149 -16.85 29.51 -25.66
C ASP A 149 -15.75 28.44 -25.72
N PHE A 150 -15.10 28.26 -26.88
CA PHE A 150 -13.98 27.34 -27.07
C PHE A 150 -12.82 27.63 -26.11
N ARG A 151 -12.52 28.91 -25.89
CA ARG A 151 -11.48 29.33 -24.93
C ARG A 151 -11.89 29.05 -23.48
N ALA A 152 -13.17 29.22 -23.16
CA ALA A 152 -13.68 28.96 -21.83
C ALA A 152 -13.71 27.45 -21.54
N SER A 153 -14.21 26.64 -22.49
CA SER A 153 -14.23 25.18 -22.41
C SER A 153 -12.82 24.62 -22.35
N MET A 154 -11.88 25.11 -23.17
CA MET A 154 -10.48 24.67 -23.13
C MET A 154 -9.81 24.95 -21.78
N ASN A 155 -10.06 26.12 -21.19
CA ASN A 155 -9.55 26.43 -19.84
C ASN A 155 -10.20 25.55 -18.77
N ALA A 156 -11.51 25.31 -18.85
CA ALA A 156 -12.22 24.46 -17.89
C ALA A 156 -11.76 23.00 -17.99
N TYR A 157 -11.61 22.47 -19.19
CA TYR A 157 -11.08 21.15 -19.50
C TYR A 157 -9.65 20.96 -18.98
N ALA A 158 -8.75 21.88 -19.32
CA ALA A 158 -7.36 21.83 -18.88
C ALA A 158 -7.25 21.95 -17.36
N LYS A 159 -7.98 22.88 -16.75
CA LYS A 159 -8.00 23.05 -15.30
C LYS A 159 -8.59 21.82 -14.60
N GLY A 160 -9.71 21.29 -15.06
CA GLY A 160 -10.33 20.10 -14.47
C GLY A 160 -9.40 18.89 -14.49
N THR A 161 -8.70 18.68 -15.61
CA THR A 161 -7.71 17.60 -15.76
C THR A 161 -6.52 17.77 -14.80
N LEU A 162 -5.97 18.99 -14.72
CA LEU A 162 -4.83 19.29 -13.85
C LEU A 162 -5.20 19.25 -12.36
N ASP A 163 -6.40 19.72 -11.99
CA ASP A 163 -6.90 19.67 -10.62
C ASP A 163 -7.06 18.20 -10.16
N VAL A 164 -7.46 17.27 -11.06
CA VAL A 164 -7.49 15.84 -10.74
C VAL A 164 -6.09 15.30 -10.43
N MET A 165 -5.09 15.67 -11.23
CA MET A 165 -3.70 15.27 -10.98
C MET A 165 -3.14 15.86 -9.68
N GLU A 166 -3.41 17.13 -9.40
CA GLU A 166 -2.98 17.80 -8.17
C GLU A 166 -3.60 17.12 -6.94
N ASN A 167 -4.92 16.84 -6.98
CA ASN A 167 -5.62 16.18 -5.89
C ASN A 167 -5.14 14.73 -5.68
N GLU A 168 -4.83 14.01 -6.74
CA GLU A 168 -4.24 12.68 -6.66
C GLU A 168 -2.85 12.73 -6.01
N THR A 169 -2.00 13.66 -6.44
CA THR A 169 -0.65 13.85 -5.87
C THR A 169 -0.71 14.27 -4.40
N ALA A 170 -1.66 15.13 -4.03
CA ALA A 170 -1.89 15.52 -2.64
C ALA A 170 -2.30 14.33 -1.75
N GLN A 171 -3.14 13.43 -2.28
CA GLN A 171 -3.52 12.21 -1.58
C GLN A 171 -2.33 11.26 -1.40
N TRP A 172 -1.40 11.18 -2.36
CA TRP A 172 -0.12 10.49 -2.17
C TRP A 172 0.77 11.15 -1.10
N GLY A 173 0.79 12.48 -1.04
CA GLY A 173 1.52 13.21 0.00
C GLY A 173 1.03 12.88 1.41
N GLN A 174 -0.28 12.71 1.58
CA GLN A 174 -0.88 12.27 2.84
C GLN A 174 -0.59 10.81 3.17
N LEU A 175 -0.40 9.95 2.17
CA LEU A 175 -0.01 8.54 2.37
C LEU A 175 1.39 8.39 2.97
N LEU A 176 2.33 9.25 2.58
CA LEU A 176 3.70 9.27 3.11
C LEU A 176 3.78 9.80 4.55
N GLN A 177 2.83 10.62 4.97
CA GLN A 177 2.73 11.16 6.32
C GLN A 177 1.73 10.36 7.16
N SER A 178 2.05 9.11 7.51
CA SER A 178 1.18 8.40 8.46
C SER A 178 1.29 9.05 9.85
N PRO A 179 0.17 9.38 10.52
CA PRO A 179 0.18 10.06 11.82
C PRO A 179 0.95 9.28 12.89
N GLU A 180 0.95 7.95 12.81
CA GLU A 180 1.70 7.07 13.71
C GLU A 180 3.23 7.26 13.59
N GLN A 181 3.75 7.52 12.38
CA GLN A 181 5.17 7.85 12.18
C GLN A 181 5.52 9.24 12.70
N ILE A 182 4.61 10.21 12.57
CA ILE A 182 4.77 11.56 13.12
C ILE A 182 4.73 11.53 14.65
N GLU A 183 3.80 10.79 15.24
CA GLU A 183 3.69 10.63 16.70
C GLU A 183 4.90 9.90 17.29
N LYS A 184 5.37 8.84 16.63
CA LYS A 184 6.61 8.14 17.02
C LYS A 184 7.83 9.04 16.89
N PHE A 185 7.94 9.81 15.80
CA PHE A 185 9.01 10.80 15.64
C PHE A 185 8.94 11.90 16.71
N LEU A 186 7.75 12.39 17.07
CA LEU A 186 7.55 13.34 18.17
C LEU A 186 7.95 12.74 19.52
N ALA A 187 7.58 11.48 19.78
CA ALA A 187 7.94 10.77 21.01
C ALA A 187 9.46 10.59 21.12
N GLU A 188 10.12 10.16 20.03
CA GLU A 188 11.57 10.02 19.95
C GLU A 188 12.29 11.38 20.06
N ALA A 189 11.75 12.44 19.45
CA ALA A 189 12.29 13.79 19.54
C ALA A 189 12.16 14.36 20.97
N ARG A 190 11.03 14.14 21.64
CA ARG A 190 10.82 14.50 23.06
C ARG A 190 11.83 13.77 23.95
N GLN A 191 11.95 12.45 23.80
CA GLN A 191 12.89 11.66 24.60
C GLN A 191 14.35 12.07 24.37
N LYS A 192 14.72 12.42 23.13
CA LYS A 192 16.06 12.95 22.81
C LYS A 192 16.30 14.32 23.46
N SER A 193 15.29 15.20 23.48
CA SER A 193 15.39 16.51 24.12
C SER A 193 15.52 16.40 25.64
N GLU A 194 14.78 15.49 26.28
CA GLU A 194 14.85 15.23 27.72
C GLU A 194 16.23 14.70 28.13
N ARG A 195 16.83 13.81 27.33
CA ARG A 195 18.20 13.32 27.56
C ARG A 195 19.24 14.42 27.43
N LEU A 196 19.08 15.33 26.46
CA LEU A 196 19.99 16.46 26.27
C LEU A 196 19.87 17.49 27.40
N ILE A 197 18.64 17.78 27.87
CA ILE A 197 18.39 18.67 29.00
C ILE A 197 18.87 18.04 30.31
N GLY A 198 18.59 16.76 30.54
CA GLY A 198 19.05 16.00 31.71
C GLY A 198 20.58 15.91 31.78
N GLY A 199 21.24 15.60 30.65
CA GLY A 199 22.70 15.58 30.56
C GLY A 199 23.34 16.95 30.74
N ALA A 200 22.72 18.02 30.23
CA ALA A 200 23.18 19.40 30.46
C ALA A 200 23.03 19.84 31.94
N LEU A 201 22.00 19.33 32.64
CA LEU A 201 21.78 19.57 34.06
C LEU A 201 22.80 18.79 34.91
N GLU A 202 23.04 17.52 34.59
CA GLU A 202 24.05 16.68 35.25
C GLU A 202 25.46 17.24 35.07
N GLN A 203 25.81 17.75 33.88
CA GLN A 203 27.11 18.35 33.63
C GLN A 203 27.32 19.68 34.39
N ARG A 204 26.23 20.40 34.71
CA ARG A 204 26.26 21.58 35.58
C ARG A 204 26.31 21.25 37.07
N LEU A 205 25.74 20.12 37.50
CA LEU A 205 25.72 19.69 38.90
C LEU A 205 26.90 18.79 39.29
N GLY A 206 27.52 18.09 38.33
CA GLY A 206 28.66 17.19 38.54
C GLY A 206 30.04 17.85 38.51
N ARG A 207 30.14 19.14 38.18
CA ARG A 207 31.37 19.93 38.27
C ARG A 207 31.41 20.74 39.57
N GLY A 208 31.15 20.10 40.71
CA GLY A 208 31.50 20.64 42.02
C GLY A 208 33.01 20.53 42.25
N PRO A 209 33.65 21.49 42.93
CA PRO A 209 35.11 21.51 43.08
C PRO A 209 35.58 20.30 43.89
N THR A 210 36.48 19.51 43.31
CA THR A 210 37.21 18.46 44.01
C THR A 210 38.06 19.10 45.11
N SER A 211 37.60 18.98 46.35
CA SER A 211 38.39 19.28 47.55
C SER A 211 39.56 18.30 47.61
N GLY A 212 40.74 18.80 47.24
CA GLY A 212 42.02 18.13 47.49
C GLY A 212 42.37 18.24 48.96
N SER A 213 42.27 17.11 49.66
CA SER A 213 42.89 16.87 50.95
C SER A 213 44.41 16.84 50.80
N GLN A 214 45.11 17.65 51.61
CA GLN A 214 46.41 17.31 52.22
C GLN A 214 46.80 18.40 53.25
N GLY A 215 46.95 17.98 54.50
CA GLY A 215 47.31 18.79 55.66
C GLY A 215 46.60 18.31 56.92
#